data_AF-A0A317NEG6-F1
#
_entry.id   AF-A0A317NEG6-F1
#
_cell.length_a   1.000
_cell.length_b   1.000
_cell.length_c   1.000
_cell.angle_alpha   90.00
_cell.angle_beta   90.00
_cell.angle_gamma   90.00
#
_symmetry.space_group_name_H-M   'P 1'
#
loop_
_entity.id
_entity.type
_entity.pdbx_description
1 polymer ?
#
loop_
_entity_poly.entity_id
_entity_poly.type
_entity_poly.pdbx_seq_one_letter_code
_entity_poly.pdbx_strand_id
1 'polypeptide(L)' 'MELETLGTFLKNRRDRITPERIGLKTFGVTRRVPGLRREELAQLAGVTFRLHTPYP' A
#
# COMPACT_ATOMS: atom_id res chain seq x y z
N MET A 1 -0.01 5.65 -27.67
CA MET A 1 -0.54 4.88 -26.53
C MET A 1 0.48 5.05 -25.43
N GLU A 2 0.27 6.02 -24.55
CA GLU A 2 1.19 6.33 -23.44
C GLU A 2 1.46 5.05 -22.66
N LEU A 3 2.71 4.60 -22.63
CA LEU A 3 3.12 3.53 -21.72
C LEU A 3 3.00 4.12 -20.32
N GLU A 4 1.89 3.84 -19.63
CA GLU A 4 1.77 4.14 -18.22
C GLU A 4 3.05 3.65 -17.55
N THR A 5 3.76 4.57 -16.90
CA THR A 5 4.97 4.17 -16.17
C THR A 5 4.59 3.07 -15.17
N LEU A 6 5.49 2.11 -14.96
CA LEU A 6 5.27 1.00 -14.03
C LEU A 6 4.81 1.52 -12.65
N GLY A 7 5.30 2.69 -12.23
CA GLY A 7 4.86 3.35 -11.00
C GLY A 7 3.37 3.71 -10.99
N THR A 8 2.83 4.27 -12.08
CA THR A 8 1.41 4.59 -12.23
C THR A 8 0.56 3.32 -12.26
N PHE A 9 0.99 2.30 -13.00
CA PHE A 9 0.29 1.01 -13.08
C PHE A 9 0.16 0.33 -11.70
N LEU A 10 1.26 0.27 -10.94
CA LEU A 10 1.28 -0.31 -9.60
C LEU A 10 0.41 0.50 -8.62
N LYS A 11 0.41 1.84 -8.74
CA LYS A 11 -0.45 2.71 -7.92
C LYS A 11 -1.93 2.43 -8.20
N ASN A 12 -2.34 2.42 -9.46
CA ASN A 12 -3.72 2.13 -9.88
C ASN A 12 -4.21 0.76 -9.40
N ARG A 13 -3.37 -0.29 -9.50
CA ARG A 13 -3.71 -1.62 -9.00
C ARG A 13 -3.90 -1.65 -7.48
N ARG A 14 -3.06 -0.93 -6.75
CA ARG A 14 -3.09 -0.88 -5.29
C ARG A 14 -4.28 -0.10 -4.73
N ASP A 15 -4.66 0.99 -5.39
CA ASP A 15 -5.82 1.80 -5.00
C ASP A 15 -7.14 1.02 -5.15
N ARG A 16 -7.21 0.06 -6.08
CA ARG A 16 -8.42 -0.78 -6.28
C ARG A 16 -8.58 -1.92 -5.28
N ILE A 17 -7.53 -2.27 -4.54
CA ILE A 17 -7.60 -3.32 -3.53
C ILE A 17 -7.82 -2.66 -2.19
N THR A 18 -9.01 -2.86 -1.62
CA THR A 18 -9.27 -2.43 -0.25
C THR A 18 -8.68 -3.46 0.72
N PRO A 19 -8.14 -3.01 1.86
CA PRO A 19 -7.63 -3.89 2.90
C PRO A 19 -8.69 -4.86 3.46
N GLU A 20 -9.97 -4.48 3.43
CA GLU A 20 -11.07 -5.38 3.80
C GLU A 20 -11.17 -6.60 2.87
N ARG A 21 -10.88 -6.42 1.57
CA ARG A 21 -10.93 -7.48 0.54
C ARG A 21 -9.91 -8.60 0.77
N ILE A 22 -8.88 -8.34 1.56
CA ILE A 22 -7.79 -9.25 1.86
C ILE A 22 -7.75 -9.61 3.36
N GLY A 23 -8.79 -9.26 4.11
CA GLY A 23 -8.89 -9.58 5.54
C GLY A 23 -7.99 -8.75 6.45
N LEU A 24 -7.43 -7.63 5.98
CA LEU A 24 -6.70 -6.71 6.85
C LEU A 24 -7.67 -5.91 7.70
N LYS A 25 -7.56 -6.07 9.03
CA LYS A 25 -8.33 -5.28 9.99
C LYS A 25 -7.90 -3.82 9.92
N THR A 26 -8.87 -2.96 9.65
CA THR A 26 -8.67 -1.53 9.52
C THR A 26 -8.93 -0.90 10.88
N PHE A 27 -7.90 -0.78 11.72
CA PHE A 27 -8.04 -0.06 12.99
C PHE A 27 -8.35 1.40 12.69
N GLY A 28 -9.42 1.95 13.27
CA GLY A 28 -10.14 3.19 12.93
C GLY A 28 -9.34 4.51 12.90
N VAL A 29 -8.24 4.52 12.16
CA VAL A 29 -7.35 5.66 11.91
C VAL A 29 -7.70 6.21 10.54
N THR A 30 -7.95 7.52 10.45
CA THR A 30 -8.22 8.23 9.20
C THR A 30 -7.19 7.85 8.14
N ARG A 31 -7.64 7.17 7.09
CA ARG A 31 -6.77 6.71 6.02
C ARG A 31 -6.46 7.84 5.03
N ARG A 32 -5.18 8.09 4.80
CA ARG A 32 -4.71 9.00 3.73
C ARG A 32 -4.80 8.39 2.33
N VAL A 33 -4.94 7.07 2.21
CA VAL A 33 -5.07 6.36 0.94
C VAL A 33 -6.34 5.49 0.95
N PRO A 34 -7.14 5.47 -0.13
CA PRO A 34 -8.37 4.69 -0.17
C PRO A 34 -8.11 3.17 -0.34
N GLY A 35 -6.97 2.78 -0.91
CA GLY A 35 -6.53 1.38 -1.02
C GLY A 35 -5.44 0.97 -0.03
N LEU A 36 -4.63 -0.04 -0.39
CA LEU A 36 -3.56 -0.55 0.45
C LEU A 36 -2.42 0.48 0.66
N ARG A 37 -1.93 0.59 1.89
CA ARG A 37 -0.68 1.29 2.22
C ARG A 37 0.52 0.53 1.67
N ARG A 38 1.69 1.20 1.62
CA ARG A 38 2.94 0.56 1.16
C ARG A 38 3.33 -0.57 2.11
N GLU A 39 3.20 -0.33 3.40
CA GLU A 39 3.41 -1.33 4.46
C GLU A 39 2.48 -2.53 4.36
N GLU A 40 1.18 -2.31 4.14
CA GLU A 40 0.19 -3.38 3.99
C GLU A 40 0.50 -4.25 2.77
N LEU A 41 0.86 -3.63 1.63
CA LEU A 41 1.32 -4.37 0.45
C LEU A 41 2.61 -5.15 0.71
N ALA A 42 3.56 -4.54 1.42
CA ALA A 42 4.84 -5.17 1.71
C ALA A 42 4.64 -6.40 2.61
N GLN A 43 3.80 -6.29 3.65
CA GLN A 43 3.39 -7.42 4.48
C GLN A 43 2.74 -8.54 3.66
N LEU A 44 1.83 -8.21 2.73
CA LEU A 44 1.23 -9.22 1.84
C LEU A 44 2.23 -9.89 0.89
N ALA A 45 3.18 -9.14 0.38
CA ALA A 45 4.21 -9.65 -0.52
C ALA A 45 5.37 -10.35 0.23
N GLY A 46 5.28 -10.48 1.55
CA GLY A 46 6.34 -11.09 2.38
C GLY A 46 7.63 -10.26 2.45
N VAL A 47 7.56 -8.98 2.08
CA VAL A 47 8.69 -8.03 2.15
C VAL A 47 8.51 -7.11 3.35
N THR A 48 9.47 -7.11 4.27
CA THR A 48 9.40 -6.26 5.45
C THR A 48 9.65 -4.80 5.08
N PHE A 49 8.63 -3.93 5.18
CA PHE A 49 8.83 -2.48 5.10
C PHE A 49 9.25 -1.97 6.48
N ARG A 50 10.55 -1.80 6.70
CA ARG A 50 11.05 -1.05 7.86
C ARG A 50 11.41 0.36 7.37
N LEU A 51 10.59 1.35 7.72
CA LEU A 51 11.02 2.73 7.61
C LEU A 51 12.12 2.95 8.65
N HIS A 52 13.35 3.19 8.20
CA HIS A 52 14.41 3.65 9.09
C HIS A 52 14.10 5.09 9.48
N THR A 53 13.66 5.30 10.72
CA THR A 53 13.73 6.62 11.35
C THR A 53 15.14 6.76 11.90
N PRO A 54 15.98 7.69 11.39
CA PRO A 54 17.20 8.03 12.09
C PRO A 54 16.80 8.62 13.46
N TYR A 55 17.24 7.99 14.55
CA TYR A 55 17.24 8.62 15.87
C TYR A 55 18.36 9.70 15.90
N PRO A 56 18.22 10.72 16.75
CA PRO A 56 18.47 12.14 16.45
C PRO A 56 19.90 12.50 16.05
#